data_AF-A0A1S2LSM7-F1
#
_entry.id   AF-A0A1S2LSM7-F1
#
_cell.length_a   1.000
_cell.length_b   1.000
_cell.length_c   1.000
_cell.angle_alpha   90.00
_cell.angle_beta   90.00
_cell.angle_gamma   90.00
#
_symmetry.space_group_name_H-M   'P 1'
#
loop_
_entity.id
_entity.type
_entity.pdbx_description
1 polymer ?
#
loop_
_entity_poly.entity_id
_entity_poly.type
_entity_poly.pdbx_seq_one_letter_code
_entity_poly.pdbx_strand_id
1 'polypeptide(L)'
;MKKIGLLFLIVLFGVMVGCITKADVPPHEEVERKAEEVLGVNIYIPEHPKYVIGTSAIGYGRDLSNIEELKRGKPNSISVEFFIETDDRMDFTEEMIAEVEEANLIEFIHNEQFDAGSIISLSVVLNLNKEPMYFKEIEIEGKTVNYEHVEADESVYESLDLDPNDVAMFFVIFDDFAYDIIYRLKDGNTFDDAKQFVSSIIKELN
;
A
#
# COMPACT_ATOMS: atom_id res chain seq x y z
N MET A 1 49.76 52.40 24.25
CA MET A 1 49.56 52.19 22.80
C MET A 1 49.05 50.77 22.59
N LYS A 2 48.11 50.63 21.66
CA LYS A 2 47.27 49.47 21.36
C LYS A 2 48.06 48.19 21.01
N LYS A 3 47.48 47.02 21.36
CA LYS A 3 47.02 45.91 20.49
C LYS A 3 47.07 44.58 21.28
N ILE A 4 45.91 44.00 21.63
CA ILE A 4 45.19 42.89 20.94
C ILE A 4 45.99 41.59 21.01
N GLY A 5 45.58 40.66 21.88
CA GLY A 5 44.94 39.39 21.48
C GLY A 5 45.88 38.26 21.92
N LEU A 6 45.48 37.10 22.43
CA LEU A 6 44.30 36.30 22.18
C LEU A 6 44.22 35.27 23.33
N LEU A 7 43.12 35.25 24.08
CA LEU A 7 42.81 34.17 25.02
C LEU A 7 42.36 32.95 24.19
N PHE A 8 43.13 31.87 24.19
CA PHE A 8 42.65 30.57 23.73
C PHE A 8 41.85 29.92 24.87
N LEU A 9 40.55 30.25 24.94
CA LEU A 9 39.59 29.44 25.67
C LEU A 9 39.10 28.35 24.69
N ILE A 10 39.63 27.14 24.84
CA ILE A 10 39.15 25.96 24.13
C ILE A 10 37.77 25.65 24.72
N VAL A 11 36.72 26.18 24.09
CA VAL A 11 35.35 25.72 24.31
C VAL A 11 35.26 24.35 23.66
N LEU A 12 35.16 23.33 24.50
CA LEU A 12 34.78 21.98 24.13
C LEU A 12 33.37 22.05 23.55
N PHE A 13 33.25 22.30 22.24
CA PHE A 13 32.04 21.96 21.51
C PHE A 13 32.01 20.44 21.42
N GLY A 14 31.38 19.82 22.42
CA GLY A 14 30.84 18.48 22.26
C GLY A 14 29.87 18.56 21.09
N VAL A 15 30.32 18.08 19.93
CA VAL A 15 29.44 17.76 18.82
C VAL A 15 28.56 16.64 19.35
N MET A 16 27.42 17.01 19.93
CA MET A 16 26.28 16.11 19.97
C MET A 16 25.93 15.88 18.51
N VAL A 17 26.56 14.87 17.92
CA VAL A 17 25.98 14.10 16.83
C VAL A 17 24.74 13.48 17.46
N GLY A 18 23.69 14.28 17.55
CA GLY A 18 22.36 13.73 17.66
C GLY A 18 22.22 12.85 16.44
N CYS A 19 22.13 11.54 16.65
CA CYS A 19 21.38 10.72 15.74
C CYS A 19 20.08 11.48 15.50
N ILE A 20 19.95 12.10 14.33
CA ILE A 20 18.65 12.39 13.77
C ILE A 20 18.09 10.99 13.55
N THR A 21 17.42 10.45 14.57
CA THR A 21 16.42 9.42 14.37
C THR A 21 15.55 9.97 13.26
N LYS A 22 15.57 9.36 12.07
CA LYS A 22 14.50 9.55 11.10
C LYS A 22 13.23 9.42 11.95
N ALA A 23 12.43 10.49 12.03
CA ALA A 23 11.08 10.30 12.54
C ALA A 23 10.49 9.17 11.70
N ASP A 24 9.93 8.15 12.35
CA ASP A 24 9.23 7.08 11.63
C ASP A 24 8.12 7.77 10.84
N VAL A 25 8.33 7.87 9.52
CA VAL A 25 7.34 8.39 8.60
C VAL A 25 6.20 7.38 8.63
N PRO A 26 4.95 7.79 8.87
CA PRO A 26 3.82 6.87 8.84
C PRO A 26 3.80 6.08 7.52
N PRO A 27 3.51 4.77 7.54
CA PRO A 27 3.57 3.95 6.33
C PRO A 27 2.74 4.50 5.16
N HIS A 28 1.59 5.14 5.43
CA HIS A 28 0.77 5.77 4.38
C HIS A 28 1.51 6.93 3.69
N GLU A 29 2.11 7.85 4.46
CA GLU A 29 2.88 8.98 3.90
C GLU A 29 4.09 8.49 3.09
N GLU A 30 4.75 7.40 3.53
CA GLU A 30 5.87 6.84 2.79
C GLU A 30 5.44 6.26 1.43
N VAL A 31 4.29 5.57 1.40
CA VAL A 31 3.73 5.02 0.16
C VAL A 31 3.30 6.14 -0.80
N GLU A 32 2.61 7.16 -0.32
CA GLU A 32 2.17 8.31 -1.12
C GLU A 32 3.37 9.04 -1.72
N ARG A 33 4.39 9.32 -0.91
CA ARG A 33 5.65 9.92 -1.37
C ARG A 33 6.33 9.06 -2.42
N LYS A 34 6.32 7.74 -2.26
CA LYS A 34 6.90 6.82 -3.24
C LYS A 34 6.11 6.78 -4.54
N ALA A 35 4.78 6.84 -4.48
CA ALA A 35 3.93 6.95 -5.66
C ALA A 35 4.27 8.20 -6.50
N GLU A 36 4.41 9.35 -5.85
CA GLU A 36 4.79 10.58 -6.54
C GLU A 36 6.21 10.46 -7.13
N GLU A 37 7.17 9.92 -6.36
CA GLU A 37 8.56 9.75 -6.78
C GLU A 37 8.73 8.81 -7.99
N VAL A 38 8.03 7.67 -8.00
CA VAL A 38 8.30 6.57 -8.94
C VAL A 38 7.26 6.43 -10.05
N LEU A 39 6.00 6.75 -9.75
CA LEU A 39 4.88 6.65 -10.69
C LEU A 39 4.49 8.03 -11.24
N GLY A 40 4.86 9.12 -10.56
CA GLY A 40 4.47 10.48 -10.96
C GLY A 40 2.99 10.76 -10.75
N VAL A 41 2.33 10.05 -9.83
CA VAL A 41 0.91 10.24 -9.50
C VAL A 41 0.75 10.63 -8.04
N ASN A 42 -0.20 11.54 -7.78
CA ASN A 42 -0.61 11.88 -6.43
C ASN A 42 -1.74 10.95 -6.00
N ILE A 43 -1.49 10.13 -4.99
CA ILE A 43 -2.44 9.15 -4.45
C ILE A 43 -2.73 9.47 -3.00
N TYR A 44 -3.77 8.84 -2.45
CA TYR A 44 -4.09 8.89 -1.04
C TYR A 44 -4.29 7.48 -0.51
N ILE A 45 -3.63 7.15 0.59
CA ILE A 45 -3.75 5.88 1.30
C ILE A 45 -4.47 6.15 2.63
N PRO A 46 -5.74 5.74 2.79
CA PRO A 46 -6.49 6.03 4.00
C PRO A 46 -5.87 5.38 5.24
N GLU A 47 -5.85 6.13 6.34
CA GLU A 47 -5.72 5.52 7.66
C GLU A 47 -6.96 4.68 7.99
N HIS A 48 -6.77 3.56 8.69
CA HIS A 48 -7.86 2.70 9.13
C HIS A 48 -7.88 2.52 10.65
N PRO A 49 -9.03 2.70 11.32
CA PRO A 49 -9.09 2.67 12.80
C PRO A 49 -8.86 1.28 13.40
N LYS A 50 -9.01 0.21 12.61
CA LYS A 50 -8.84 -1.18 13.07
C LYS A 50 -7.64 -1.90 12.45
N TYR A 51 -7.10 -1.38 11.35
CA TYR A 51 -6.14 -2.13 10.52
C TYR A 51 -4.92 -1.28 10.26
N VAL A 52 -3.76 -1.92 10.29
CA VAL A 52 -2.47 -1.29 10.03
C VAL A 52 -1.98 -1.66 8.64
N ILE A 53 -1.26 -0.76 7.98
CA ILE A 53 -0.53 -1.12 6.76
C ILE A 53 0.56 -2.08 7.17
N GLY A 54 0.46 -3.33 6.75
CA GLY A 54 1.50 -4.33 6.99
C GLY A 54 2.44 -4.44 5.82
N THR A 55 1.95 -4.44 4.58
CA THR A 55 2.80 -4.52 3.41
C THR A 55 2.47 -3.44 2.41
N SER A 56 3.48 -2.85 1.81
CA SER A 56 3.32 -2.05 0.61
C SER A 56 4.51 -2.21 -0.34
N ALA A 57 4.23 -2.15 -1.64
CA ALA A 57 5.26 -2.40 -2.65
C ALA A 57 4.95 -1.69 -3.97
N ILE A 58 6.00 -1.42 -4.73
CA ILE A 58 5.93 -0.96 -6.11
C ILE A 58 5.97 -2.19 -7.02
N GLY A 59 5.00 -2.29 -7.93
CA GLY A 59 4.98 -3.29 -8.98
C GLY A 59 5.59 -2.77 -10.28
N TYR A 60 6.29 -3.66 -10.98
CA TYR A 60 6.92 -3.39 -12.27
C TYR A 60 6.32 -4.28 -13.34
N GLY A 61 6.05 -3.69 -14.50
CA GLY A 61 5.72 -4.46 -15.69
C GLY A 61 6.90 -5.31 -16.15
N ARG A 62 6.64 -6.27 -17.02
CA ARG A 62 7.70 -6.99 -17.74
C ARG A 62 8.05 -6.24 -19.02
N ASP A 63 9.34 -6.10 -19.30
CA ASP A 63 9.81 -5.71 -20.63
C ASP A 63 9.68 -6.91 -21.58
N LEU A 64 8.77 -6.80 -22.55
CA LEU A 64 8.48 -7.84 -23.53
C LEU A 64 9.30 -7.68 -24.83
N SER A 65 10.28 -6.77 -24.87
CA SER A 65 11.13 -6.57 -26.04
C SER A 65 12.02 -7.78 -26.35
N ASN A 66 12.34 -8.60 -25.34
CA ASN A 66 13.04 -9.88 -25.49
C ASN A 66 12.37 -10.97 -24.64
N ILE A 67 11.71 -11.92 -25.30
CA ILE A 67 10.98 -13.01 -24.62
C ILE A 67 11.93 -14.04 -23.98
N GLU A 68 13.18 -14.14 -24.47
CA GLU A 68 14.19 -15.06 -23.91
C GLU A 68 14.85 -14.52 -22.63
N GLU A 69 14.75 -13.22 -22.38
CA GLU A 69 15.36 -12.55 -21.22
C GLU A 69 14.38 -11.48 -20.69
N LEU A 70 13.34 -11.94 -19.98
CA LEU A 70 12.34 -11.05 -19.39
C LEU A 70 13.00 -10.14 -18.36
N LYS A 71 13.05 -8.84 -18.65
CA LYS A 71 13.61 -7.82 -17.75
C LYS A 71 12.52 -7.05 -17.02
N ARG A 72 12.87 -6.46 -15.88
CA ARG A 72 12.06 -5.46 -15.20
C ARG A 72 11.79 -4.28 -16.14
N GLY A 73 10.52 -4.00 -16.36
CA GLY A 73 10.05 -2.85 -17.12
C GLY A 73 9.92 -1.61 -16.23
N LYS A 74 9.04 -0.68 -16.63
CA LYS A 74 8.72 0.51 -15.84
C LYS A 74 7.84 0.15 -14.64
N PRO A 75 7.94 0.89 -13.52
CA PRO A 75 6.96 0.77 -12.44
C PRO A 75 5.58 1.13 -13.00
N ASN A 76 4.57 0.37 -12.60
CA ASN A 76 3.21 0.53 -13.12
C ASN A 76 2.12 0.33 -12.08
N SER A 77 2.47 -0.03 -10.84
CA SER A 77 1.50 -0.15 -9.76
C SER A 77 2.12 0.10 -8.40
N ILE A 78 1.27 0.37 -7.43
CA ILE A 78 1.54 0.26 -6.00
C ILE A 78 0.50 -0.68 -5.40
N SER A 79 0.92 -1.57 -4.50
CA SER A 79 0.04 -2.39 -3.68
C SER A 79 0.21 -2.03 -2.21
N VAL A 80 -0.89 -1.99 -1.47
CA VAL A 80 -0.94 -1.75 -0.02
C VAL A 80 -1.89 -2.77 0.60
N GLU A 81 -1.41 -3.48 1.61
CA GLU A 81 -2.14 -4.52 2.32
C GLU A 81 -2.32 -4.10 3.78
N PHE A 82 -3.58 -4.08 4.23
CA PHE A 82 -3.96 -3.75 5.59
C PHE A 82 -4.25 -5.02 6.38
N PHE A 83 -3.73 -5.11 7.59
CA PHE A 83 -3.80 -6.29 8.45
C PHE A 83 -4.43 -5.96 9.80
N ILE A 84 -4.90 -7.01 10.46
CA ILE A 84 -5.12 -6.99 11.91
C ILE A 84 -3.75 -7.07 12.56
N GLU A 85 -3.44 -6.09 13.40
CA GLU A 85 -2.20 -6.13 14.18
C GLU A 85 -2.28 -7.28 15.20
N THR A 86 -1.33 -8.20 15.10
CA THR A 86 -1.17 -9.34 16.02
C THR A 86 0.25 -9.38 16.57
N ASP A 87 0.43 -9.97 17.75
CA ASP A 87 1.77 -10.20 18.31
C ASP A 87 2.58 -11.20 17.46
N ASP A 88 1.89 -12.13 16.79
CA ASP A 88 2.49 -13.09 15.87
C ASP A 88 2.75 -12.44 14.51
N ARG A 89 4.04 -12.29 14.18
CA ARG A 89 4.53 -11.73 12.93
C ARG A 89 5.06 -12.83 12.02
N MET A 90 4.77 -12.72 10.72
CA MET A 90 5.44 -13.52 9.71
C MET A 90 6.77 -12.88 9.35
N ASP A 91 7.86 -13.46 9.85
CA ASP A 91 9.20 -13.10 9.40
C ASP A 91 9.44 -13.73 8.02
N PHE A 92 9.40 -12.90 6.97
CA PHE A 92 9.96 -13.33 5.69
C PHE A 92 11.45 -13.54 5.87
N THR A 93 11.93 -14.74 5.53
CA THR A 93 13.37 -14.96 5.50
C THR A 93 13.98 -14.07 4.41
N GLU A 94 15.25 -13.68 4.59
CA GLU A 94 15.98 -12.96 3.53
C GLU A 94 15.95 -13.75 2.20
N GLU A 95 15.83 -15.08 2.25
CA GLU A 95 15.67 -15.96 1.10
C GLU A 95 14.32 -15.79 0.40
N MET A 96 13.21 -15.69 1.14
CA MET A 96 11.88 -15.42 0.55
C MET A 96 11.79 -14.03 -0.07
N ILE A 97 12.40 -13.02 0.58
CA ILE A 97 12.50 -11.67 0.00
C ILE A 97 13.35 -11.73 -1.27
N ALA A 98 14.51 -12.41 -1.22
CA ALA A 98 15.38 -12.57 -2.37
C ALA A 98 14.70 -13.30 -3.53
N GLU A 99 13.86 -14.31 -3.30
CA GLU A 99 13.10 -14.99 -4.37
C GLU A 99 12.06 -14.06 -5.02
N VAL A 100 11.35 -13.27 -4.22
CA VAL A 100 10.38 -12.28 -4.72
C VAL A 100 11.09 -11.15 -5.49
N GLU A 101 12.24 -10.71 -5.00
CA GLU A 101 13.10 -9.73 -5.65
C GLU A 101 13.89 -10.29 -6.84
N GLU A 102 14.16 -11.61 -6.89
CA GLU A 102 14.83 -12.28 -8.02
C GLU A 102 13.95 -12.29 -9.27
N ALA A 103 12.63 -12.37 -9.08
CA ALA A 103 11.68 -12.08 -10.15
C ALA A 103 11.78 -10.61 -10.64
N ASN A 104 12.32 -9.72 -9.80
CA ASN A 104 12.60 -8.31 -10.05
C ASN A 104 11.36 -7.52 -10.53
N LEU A 105 10.17 -7.91 -10.08
CA LEU A 105 8.91 -7.26 -10.42
C LEU A 105 8.27 -6.50 -9.25
N ILE A 106 8.84 -6.61 -8.06
CA ILE A 106 8.31 -6.02 -6.83
C ILE A 106 9.47 -5.35 -6.10
N GLU A 107 9.22 -4.17 -5.54
CA GLU A 107 10.12 -3.47 -4.61
C GLU A 107 9.31 -3.09 -3.37
N PHE A 108 9.66 -3.66 -2.22
CA PHE A 108 8.96 -3.35 -0.96
C PHE A 108 9.27 -1.93 -0.49
N ILE A 109 8.22 -1.23 -0.07
CA ILE A 109 8.29 0.07 0.61
C ILE A 109 8.21 -0.18 2.13
N HIS A 110 7.22 -0.97 2.54
CA HIS A 110 7.00 -1.40 3.92
C HIS A 110 6.67 -2.90 3.96
N ASN A 111 7.17 -3.62 4.95
CA ASN A 111 6.96 -5.08 5.04
C ASN A 111 6.98 -5.59 6.49
N GLU A 112 5.87 -5.40 7.17
CA GLU A 112 5.48 -6.03 8.44
C GLU A 112 4.26 -6.93 8.21
N GLN A 113 4.47 -8.24 8.11
CA GLN A 113 3.37 -9.19 7.86
C GLN A 113 2.87 -9.84 9.14
N PHE A 114 1.58 -10.10 9.18
CA PHE A 114 0.86 -10.68 10.32
C PHE A 114 0.17 -11.98 9.90
N ASP A 115 0.12 -12.96 10.80
CA ASP A 115 -0.46 -14.29 10.55
C ASP A 115 -1.94 -14.25 10.13
N ALA A 116 -2.68 -13.21 10.51
CA ALA A 116 -4.13 -13.09 10.29
C ALA A 116 -4.55 -12.85 8.82
N GLY A 117 -3.59 -12.69 7.90
CA GLY A 117 -3.82 -12.32 6.50
C GLY A 117 -4.35 -10.90 6.34
N SER A 118 -4.32 -10.37 5.09
CA SER A 118 -4.80 -9.01 4.83
C SER A 118 -6.33 -8.93 4.79
N ILE A 119 -6.87 -7.85 5.35
CA ILE A 119 -8.28 -7.50 5.38
C ILE A 119 -8.67 -6.61 4.21
N ILE A 120 -7.78 -5.67 3.87
CA ILE A 120 -7.96 -4.74 2.76
C ILE A 120 -6.73 -4.86 1.86
N SER A 121 -6.95 -5.15 0.59
CA SER A 121 -5.92 -5.05 -0.46
C SER A 121 -6.28 -3.85 -1.32
N LEU A 122 -5.38 -2.88 -1.41
CA LEU A 122 -5.52 -1.68 -2.23
C LEU A 122 -4.41 -1.67 -3.26
N SER A 123 -4.77 -1.65 -4.53
CA SER A 123 -3.84 -1.52 -5.65
C SER A 123 -4.09 -0.23 -6.40
N VAL A 124 -3.05 0.59 -6.56
CA VAL A 124 -3.02 1.69 -7.52
C VAL A 124 -2.41 1.18 -8.81
N VAL A 125 -3.13 1.31 -9.93
CA VAL A 125 -2.66 0.86 -11.24
C VAL A 125 -2.62 2.01 -12.24
N LEU A 126 -1.52 2.10 -13.00
CA LEU A 126 -1.37 3.04 -14.11
C LEU A 126 -1.89 2.44 -15.43
N ASN A 127 -2.15 3.31 -16.41
CA ASN A 127 -2.44 2.94 -17.80
C ASN A 127 -3.58 1.91 -17.94
N LEU A 128 -4.79 2.40 -17.67
CA LEU A 128 -6.05 1.65 -17.74
C LEU A 128 -6.44 1.29 -19.18
N ASN A 129 -5.71 0.34 -19.78
CA ASN A 129 -6.14 -0.32 -21.01
C ASN A 129 -7.14 -1.44 -20.74
N LYS A 130 -7.55 -1.62 -19.48
CA LYS A 130 -8.53 -2.63 -19.07
C LYS A 130 -9.87 -1.95 -18.79
N GLU A 131 -10.91 -2.46 -19.43
CA GLU A 131 -12.28 -2.19 -18.99
C GLU A 131 -12.44 -2.61 -17.52
N PRO A 132 -13.33 -1.96 -16.75
CA PRO A 132 -13.60 -2.34 -15.38
C PRO A 132 -13.93 -3.84 -15.32
N MET A 133 -13.28 -4.58 -14.42
CA MET A 133 -13.56 -6.00 -14.23
C MET A 133 -14.95 -6.23 -13.62
N TYR A 134 -15.48 -5.21 -12.92
CA TYR A 134 -16.75 -5.25 -12.21
C TYR A 134 -17.85 -4.55 -13.03
N PHE A 135 -19.04 -5.14 -13.04
CA PHE A 135 -20.14 -4.73 -13.92
C PHE A 135 -21.23 -3.88 -13.24
N LYS A 136 -21.21 -3.74 -11.91
CA LYS A 136 -22.17 -2.91 -11.18
C LYS A 136 -21.57 -1.54 -10.91
N GLU A 137 -22.40 -0.51 -10.92
CA GLU A 137 -22.01 0.87 -10.62
C GLU A 137 -22.72 1.37 -9.36
N ILE A 138 -22.00 2.15 -8.56
CA ILE A 138 -22.53 2.87 -7.40
C ILE A 138 -21.97 4.29 -7.38
N GLU A 139 -22.77 5.24 -6.92
CA GLU A 139 -22.34 6.62 -6.73
C GLU A 139 -21.77 6.78 -5.31
N ILE A 140 -20.51 7.21 -5.21
CA ILE A 140 -19.83 7.51 -3.95
C ILE A 140 -19.18 8.89 -4.09
N GLU A 141 -19.59 9.85 -3.24
CA GLU A 141 -19.05 11.21 -3.25
C GLU A 141 -19.11 11.89 -4.64
N GLY A 142 -20.21 11.67 -5.37
CA GLY A 142 -20.43 12.22 -6.70
C GLY A 142 -19.61 11.57 -7.82
N LYS A 143 -18.88 10.48 -7.52
CA LYS A 143 -18.08 9.71 -8.48
C LYS A 143 -18.74 8.36 -8.75
N THR A 144 -18.80 7.96 -10.02
CA THR A 144 -19.18 6.59 -10.40
C THR A 144 -18.06 5.63 -10.05
N VAL A 145 -18.37 4.63 -9.23
CA VAL A 145 -17.47 3.57 -8.81
C VAL A 145 -18.01 2.24 -9.33
N ASN A 146 -17.16 1.45 -9.99
CA ASN A 146 -17.53 0.09 -10.36
C ASN A 146 -17.32 -0.82 -9.14
N TYR A 147 -18.24 -1.73 -8.85
CA TYR A 147 -18.15 -2.56 -7.66
C TYR A 147 -18.71 -3.96 -7.87
N GLU A 148 -18.29 -4.87 -7.00
CA GLU A 148 -18.90 -6.19 -6.85
C GLU A 148 -19.01 -6.53 -5.35
N HIS A 149 -20.06 -7.25 -5.00
CA HIS A 149 -20.23 -7.83 -3.67
C HIS A 149 -20.36 -9.33 -3.87
N VAL A 150 -19.35 -10.07 -3.41
CA VAL A 150 -19.25 -11.51 -3.53
C VAL A 150 -19.61 -12.10 -2.17
N GLU A 151 -20.76 -12.75 -2.10
CA GLU A 151 -21.16 -13.52 -0.92
C GLU A 151 -20.32 -14.79 -0.83
N ALA A 152 -19.87 -15.13 0.37
CA ALA A 152 -19.11 -16.35 0.60
C ALA A 152 -19.99 -17.59 0.39
N ASP A 153 -19.52 -18.53 -0.42
CA ASP A 153 -20.12 -19.87 -0.48
C ASP A 153 -19.62 -20.70 0.70
N GLU A 154 -20.36 -20.67 1.81
CA GLU A 154 -20.03 -21.38 3.06
C GLU A 154 -19.64 -22.84 2.83
N SER A 155 -20.20 -23.51 1.82
CA SER A 155 -19.91 -24.93 1.52
C SER A 155 -18.47 -25.19 1.06
N VAL A 156 -17.83 -24.20 0.42
CA VAL A 156 -16.43 -24.28 0.01
C VAL A 156 -15.50 -24.13 1.21
N TYR A 157 -15.84 -23.20 2.11
CA TYR A 157 -15.05 -22.85 3.29
C TYR A 157 -15.11 -23.94 4.37
N GLU A 158 -16.27 -24.56 4.59
CA GLU A 158 -16.42 -25.73 5.48
C GLU A 158 -15.50 -26.89 5.06
N SER A 159 -15.25 -27.07 3.76
CA SER A 159 -14.38 -28.14 3.26
C SER A 159 -12.88 -27.88 3.47
N LEU A 160 -12.51 -26.63 3.76
CA LEU A 160 -11.13 -26.15 3.89
C LEU A 160 -10.77 -25.67 5.31
N ASP A 161 -11.72 -25.72 6.26
CA ASP A 161 -11.55 -25.17 7.62
C ASP A 161 -11.12 -23.69 7.62
N LEU A 162 -11.71 -22.91 6.70
CA LEU A 162 -11.49 -21.47 6.56
C LEU A 162 -12.76 -20.73 6.95
N ASP A 163 -12.64 -19.51 7.49
CA ASP A 163 -13.82 -18.68 7.76
C ASP A 163 -14.40 -18.13 6.44
N PRO A 164 -15.67 -18.41 6.09
CA PRO A 164 -16.32 -17.79 4.95
C PRO A 164 -16.49 -16.30 5.20
N ASN A 165 -16.01 -15.48 4.28
CA ASN A 165 -16.13 -14.03 4.40
C ASN A 165 -16.58 -13.43 3.08
N ASP A 166 -17.63 -12.62 3.14
CA ASP A 166 -18.07 -11.82 2.00
C ASP A 166 -16.96 -10.83 1.61
N VAL A 167 -16.93 -10.47 0.33
CA VAL A 167 -15.91 -9.58 -0.22
C VAL A 167 -16.59 -8.45 -0.96
N ALA A 168 -16.25 -7.21 -0.59
CA ALA A 168 -16.60 -6.02 -1.36
C ALA A 168 -15.40 -5.60 -2.21
N MET A 169 -15.61 -5.53 -3.52
CA MET A 169 -14.59 -5.14 -4.49
C MET A 169 -14.98 -3.81 -5.12
N PHE A 170 -14.05 -2.88 -5.26
CA PHE A 170 -14.29 -1.56 -5.84
C PHE A 170 -13.19 -1.19 -6.83
N PHE A 171 -13.59 -0.57 -7.93
CA PHE A 171 -12.69 -0.01 -8.93
C PHE A 171 -13.03 1.46 -9.16
N VAL A 172 -12.09 2.34 -8.78
CA VAL A 172 -12.26 3.79 -8.77
C VAL A 172 -11.29 4.41 -9.76
N ILE A 173 -11.81 5.00 -10.84
CA ILE A 173 -10.99 5.54 -11.93
C ILE A 173 -10.76 7.04 -11.75
N PHE A 174 -9.50 7.46 -11.73
CA PHE A 174 -9.04 8.85 -11.85
C PHE A 174 -8.39 9.07 -13.22
N ASP A 175 -8.01 10.32 -13.52
CA ASP A 175 -7.52 10.70 -14.85
C ASP A 175 -6.26 9.90 -15.27
N ASP A 176 -5.32 9.71 -14.35
CA ASP A 176 -4.02 9.08 -14.64
C ASP A 176 -3.85 7.66 -14.07
N PHE A 177 -4.76 7.22 -13.20
CA PHE A 177 -4.66 5.95 -12.46
C PHE A 177 -6.03 5.46 -11.97
N ALA A 178 -6.09 4.21 -11.48
CA ALA A 178 -7.24 3.72 -10.73
C ALA A 178 -6.83 3.04 -9.43
N TYR A 179 -7.78 2.99 -8.49
CA TYR A 179 -7.73 2.08 -7.36
C TYR A 179 -8.52 0.81 -7.68
N ASP A 180 -7.93 -0.35 -7.40
CA ASP A 180 -8.60 -1.65 -7.27
C ASP A 180 -8.53 -2.06 -5.80
N ILE A 181 -9.67 -2.18 -5.15
CA ILE A 181 -9.79 -2.34 -3.70
C ILE A 181 -10.58 -3.61 -3.43
N ILE A 182 -9.99 -4.52 -2.67
CA ILE A 182 -10.63 -5.72 -2.16
C ILE A 182 -10.76 -5.57 -0.65
N TYR A 183 -11.98 -5.65 -0.13
CA TYR A 183 -12.28 -5.48 1.28
C TYR A 183 -13.02 -6.72 1.80
N ARG A 184 -12.41 -7.43 2.76
CA ARG A 184 -13.02 -8.60 3.40
C ARG A 184 -14.00 -8.16 4.49
N LEU A 185 -15.26 -8.56 4.35
CA LEU A 185 -16.35 -8.21 5.26
C LEU A 185 -16.41 -9.19 6.44
N LYS A 186 -15.29 -9.31 7.15
CA LYS A 186 -15.14 -10.12 8.36
C LYS A 186 -14.94 -9.26 9.60
N ASP A 187 -14.96 -9.85 10.78
CA ASP A 187 -14.70 -9.15 12.05
C ASP A 187 -15.64 -7.96 12.29
N GLY A 188 -16.91 -8.14 11.91
CA GLY A 188 -17.96 -7.13 12.05
C GLY A 188 -17.89 -5.99 11.03
N ASN A 189 -17.07 -6.12 9.98
CA ASN A 189 -17.12 -5.19 8.84
C ASN A 189 -18.34 -5.44 7.97
N THR A 190 -18.86 -4.36 7.43
CA THR A 190 -20.02 -4.34 6.55
C THR A 190 -19.65 -3.74 5.19
N PHE A 191 -20.53 -3.93 4.20
CA PHE A 191 -20.40 -3.25 2.92
C PHE A 191 -20.37 -1.71 3.07
N ASP A 192 -21.04 -1.16 4.09
CA ASP A 192 -21.00 0.27 4.39
C ASP A 192 -19.63 0.73 4.90
N ASP A 193 -18.92 -0.09 5.68
CA ASP A 193 -17.55 0.20 6.11
C ASP A 193 -16.61 0.24 4.91
N ALA A 194 -16.74 -0.72 3.99
CA ALA A 194 -15.94 -0.75 2.76
C ALA A 194 -16.21 0.47 1.86
N LYS A 195 -17.47 0.90 1.73
CA LYS A 195 -17.82 2.15 1.04
C LYS A 195 -17.25 3.39 1.72
N GLN A 196 -17.21 3.43 3.06
CA GLN A 196 -16.62 4.56 3.79
C GLN A 196 -15.12 4.66 3.53
N PHE A 197 -14.42 3.52 3.48
CA PHE A 197 -13.02 3.46 3.08
C PHE A 197 -12.81 4.05 1.67
N VAL A 198 -13.60 3.61 0.68
CA VAL A 198 -13.57 4.16 -0.69
C VAL A 198 -13.93 5.66 -0.74
N SER A 199 -14.94 6.08 0.04
CA SER A 199 -15.37 7.48 0.16
C SER A 199 -14.24 8.38 0.64
N SER A 200 -13.41 7.92 1.59
CA SER A 200 -12.26 8.68 2.08
C SER A 200 -11.24 8.98 0.98
N ILE A 201 -10.97 8.01 0.11
CA ILE A 201 -10.08 8.17 -1.05
C ILE A 201 -10.63 9.22 -2.02
N ILE A 202 -11.92 9.11 -2.34
CA ILE A 202 -12.55 10.02 -3.29
C ILE A 202 -12.62 11.44 -2.74
N LYS A 203 -12.89 11.61 -1.44
CA LYS A 203 -12.94 12.92 -0.78
C LYS A 203 -11.60 13.66 -0.81
N GLU A 204 -10.49 12.94 -0.64
CA GLU A 204 -9.17 13.57 -0.60
C GLU A 204 -8.67 13.95 -2.00
N LEU A 205 -9.11 13.21 -3.03
CA LEU A 205 -8.60 13.36 -4.40
C LEU A 205 -9.53 14.13 -5.36
N ASN A 206 -10.78 14.43 -4.97
CA ASN A 206 -11.72 15.28 -5.72
C ASN A 206 -11.63 16.74 -5.29
#